data_AF-A0A1Q1FN89-F1
#
_entry.id   AF-A0A1Q1FN89-F1
#
_cell.length_a   1.000
_cell.length_b   1.000
_cell.length_c   1.000
_cell.angle_alpha   90.00
_cell.angle_beta   90.00
_cell.angle_gamma   90.00
#
_symmetry.space_group_name_H-M   'P 1'
#
loop_
_entity.id
_entity.type
_entity.pdbx_description
1 polymer ?
#
loop_
_entity_poly.entity_id
_entity_poly.type
_entity_poly.pdbx_seq_one_letter_code
_entity_poly.pdbx_strand_id
1 'polypeptide(L)'
;MQESTAVTTEGETGGAAVDTDATVSVRERVRSALDGDPFVAAFRRRTEGTPSDPAISRERFDALDRLPDAPFDTTPVRTELVVYSETHVYRWVVTGGTVERTRLPRDPASMAREQ
;
A
#
# COMPACT_ATOMS: atom_id res chain seq x y z
N MET A 1 16.15 31.69 -28.16
CA MET A 1 14.98 32.09 -27.37
C MET A 1 13.78 31.29 -27.85
N GLN A 2 13.38 30.25 -27.11
CA GLN A 2 11.99 29.84 -26.97
C GLN A 2 11.85 29.21 -25.57
N GLU A 3 10.99 29.84 -24.79
CA GLU A 3 10.62 29.57 -23.41
C GLU A 3 9.52 28.50 -23.31
N SER A 4 9.51 27.82 -22.15
CA SER A 4 8.34 27.40 -21.36
C SER A 4 7.24 26.56 -22.06
N THR A 5 6.91 25.38 -21.55
CA THR A 5 6.13 25.30 -20.30
C THR A 5 6.25 23.92 -19.66
N ALA A 6 6.56 23.94 -18.36
CA ALA A 6 6.27 22.83 -17.46
C ALA A 6 4.75 22.60 -17.44
N VAL A 7 4.31 21.37 -17.69
CA VAL A 7 3.00 20.92 -17.24
C VAL A 7 3.24 19.95 -16.09
N THR A 8 3.22 20.51 -14.89
CA THR A 8 2.96 19.75 -13.67
C THR A 8 1.50 19.35 -13.74
N THR A 9 1.22 18.12 -14.17
CA THR A 9 -0.13 17.56 -13.98
C THR A 9 -0.20 17.00 -12.58
N GLU A 10 -0.65 17.86 -11.67
CA GLU A 10 -1.30 17.45 -10.43
C GLU A 10 -2.51 16.59 -10.81
N GLY A 11 -2.33 15.28 -10.73
CA GLY A 11 -3.39 14.30 -10.92
C GLY A 11 -3.98 13.91 -9.57
N GLU A 12 -4.94 14.70 -9.09
CA GLU A 12 -6.00 14.21 -8.20
C GLU A 12 -6.84 13.19 -8.98
N THR A 13 -6.31 11.97 -9.09
CA THR A 13 -7.04 10.80 -9.54
C THR A 13 -6.75 9.73 -8.51
N GLY A 14 -7.77 8.97 -8.08
CA GLY A 14 -7.59 7.70 -7.37
C GLY A 14 -6.90 6.66 -8.26
N GLY A 15 -5.68 6.99 -8.71
CA GLY A 15 -4.90 6.29 -9.71
C GLY A 15 -3.98 5.30 -9.03
N ALA A 16 -3.98 4.09 -9.57
CA ALA A 16 -3.00 3.09 -9.20
C ALA A 16 -1.60 3.65 -9.49
N ALA A 17 -0.82 3.92 -8.45
CA ALA A 17 0.58 4.32 -8.61
C ALA A 17 1.43 3.05 -8.65
N VAL A 18 2.23 2.91 -9.71
CA VAL A 18 3.26 1.87 -9.77
C VAL A 18 4.47 2.40 -9.02
N ASP A 19 4.72 1.84 -7.85
CA ASP A 19 5.84 2.24 -7.00
C ASP A 19 7.06 1.40 -7.41
N THR A 20 7.86 1.92 -8.33
CA THR A 20 8.96 1.20 -8.97
C THR A 20 10.23 1.13 -8.12
N ASP A 21 10.32 1.83 -6.98
CA ASP A 21 11.52 1.80 -6.16
C ASP A 21 11.51 0.63 -5.16
N ALA A 22 11.89 -0.55 -5.63
CA ALA A 22 11.93 -1.76 -4.83
C ALA A 22 12.88 -1.67 -3.61
N THR A 23 13.64 -0.60 -3.42
CA THR A 23 14.58 -0.42 -2.30
C THR A 23 13.98 0.32 -1.10
N VAL A 24 12.88 1.04 -1.28
CA VAL A 24 12.20 1.76 -0.18
C VAL A 24 11.49 0.78 0.76
N SER A 25 11.75 0.91 2.07
CA SER A 25 11.10 0.12 3.12
C SER A 25 9.58 0.31 3.11
N VAL A 26 8.84 -0.74 3.49
CA VAL A 26 7.38 -0.69 3.66
C VAL A 26 6.96 0.47 4.56
N ARG A 27 7.65 0.65 5.69
CA ARG A 27 7.40 1.76 6.62
C ARG A 27 7.48 3.13 5.94
N GLU A 28 8.55 3.41 5.22
CA GLU A 28 8.76 4.72 4.58
C GLU A 28 7.77 4.96 3.44
N ARG A 29 7.40 3.92 2.67
CA ARG A 29 6.32 4.01 1.68
C ARG A 29 4.98 4.40 2.30
N VAL A 30 4.62 3.75 3.41
CA VAL A 30 3.36 4.07 4.11
C VAL A 30 3.42 5.48 4.67
N ARG A 31 4.53 5.85 5.32
CA ARG A 31 4.73 7.20 5.86
C ARG A 31 4.58 8.27 4.79
N SER A 32 5.20 8.07 3.63
CA SER A 32 5.09 8.99 2.49
C SER A 32 3.68 9.04 1.93
N ALA A 33 2.98 7.90 1.82
CA ALA A 33 1.63 7.85 1.26
C ALA A 33 0.57 8.50 2.16
N LEU A 34 0.77 8.48 3.48
CA LEU A 34 -0.12 9.15 4.42
C LEU A 34 -0.02 10.67 4.32
N ASP A 35 1.11 11.23 3.90
CA ASP A 35 1.32 12.69 3.72
C ASP A 35 0.81 13.53 4.92
N GLY A 36 1.04 13.04 6.15
CA GLY A 36 0.58 13.70 7.38
C GLY A 36 -0.81 13.25 7.87
N ASP A 37 -1.53 12.40 7.13
CA ASP A 37 -2.77 11.79 7.61
C ASP A 37 -2.50 10.78 8.75
N PRO A 38 -3.26 10.81 9.84
CA PRO A 38 -2.99 9.94 10.98
C PRO A 38 -3.18 8.45 10.67
N PHE A 39 -2.14 7.66 10.96
CA PHE A 39 -2.17 6.21 10.86
C PHE A 39 -3.14 5.62 11.91
N VAL A 40 -4.04 4.75 11.48
CA VAL A 40 -4.98 4.05 12.35
C VAL A 40 -4.55 2.60 12.58
N ALA A 41 -4.37 1.84 11.50
CA ALA A 41 -3.98 0.44 11.55
C ALA A 41 -3.48 -0.02 10.19
N ALA A 42 -2.73 -1.12 10.14
CA ALA A 42 -2.41 -1.81 8.91
C ALA A 42 -2.57 -3.32 9.04
N PHE A 43 -2.91 -3.96 7.94
CA PHE A 43 -3.10 -5.40 7.84
C PHE A 43 -2.29 -5.91 6.67
N ARG A 44 -1.38 -6.84 6.95
CA ARG A 44 -0.57 -7.53 5.95
C ARG A 44 -1.05 -8.96 5.79
N ARG A 45 -1.36 -9.34 4.56
CA ARG A 45 -1.68 -10.70 4.15
C ARG A 45 -0.59 -11.20 3.21
N ARG A 46 0.06 -12.31 3.56
CA ARG A 46 1.00 -13.02 2.68
C ARG A 46 0.37 -14.34 2.26
N THR A 47 0.42 -14.62 0.96
CA THR A 47 -0.03 -15.88 0.38
C THR A 47 1.16 -16.55 -0.27
N GLU A 48 1.60 -17.65 0.32
CA GLU A 48 2.77 -18.45 -0.07
C GLU A 48 2.31 -19.84 -0.54
N GLY A 49 3.19 -20.57 -1.23
CA GLY A 49 2.89 -21.93 -1.68
C GLY A 49 2.29 -21.99 -3.09
N THR A 50 1.60 -23.10 -3.39
CA THR A 50 1.05 -23.34 -4.73
C THR A 50 -0.40 -22.84 -4.80
N PRO A 51 -0.92 -22.52 -5.99
CA PRO A 51 -2.34 -22.18 -6.13
C PRO A 51 -3.29 -23.29 -5.66
N SER A 52 -2.82 -24.55 -5.63
CA SER A 52 -3.59 -25.70 -5.14
C SER A 52 -3.48 -25.92 -3.63
N ASP A 53 -2.44 -25.37 -2.98
CA ASP A 53 -2.22 -25.43 -1.53
C ASP A 53 -1.57 -24.11 -1.06
N PRO A 54 -2.39 -23.06 -0.84
CA PRO A 54 -1.89 -21.76 -0.43
C PRO A 54 -1.78 -21.67 1.10
N ALA A 55 -0.59 -21.34 1.60
CA ALA A 55 -0.38 -20.92 2.98
C ALA A 55 -0.68 -19.42 3.12
N ILE A 56 -1.66 -19.06 3.95
CA ILE A 56 -2.05 -17.66 4.17
C ILE A 56 -1.61 -17.21 5.56
N SER A 57 -0.68 -16.25 5.62
CA SER A 57 -0.30 -15.57 6.86
C SER A 57 -0.97 -14.20 6.93
N ARG A 58 -1.50 -13.84 8.09
CA ARG A 58 -2.11 -12.52 8.35
C ARG A 58 -1.41 -11.88 9.54
N GLU A 59 -1.13 -10.60 9.43
CA GLU A 59 -0.45 -9.82 10.45
C GLU A 59 -1.11 -8.45 10.56
N ARG A 60 -1.24 -7.95 11.78
CA ARG A 60 -1.83 -6.65 12.08
C ARG A 60 -0.79 -5.76 12.73
N PHE A 61 -0.80 -4.49 12.36
CA PHE A 61 0.04 -3.45 12.92
C PHE A 61 -0.83 -2.30 13.41
N ASP A 62 -0.77 -2.01 14.70
CA ASP A 62 -1.51 -0.91 15.32
C ASP A 62 -0.70 0.39 15.40
N ALA A 63 0.53 0.39 14.86
CA ALA A 63 1.36 1.60 14.79
C ALA A 63 2.27 1.58 13.56
N LEU A 64 2.56 2.76 13.01
CA LEU A 64 3.46 2.94 11.86
C LEU A 64 4.87 2.38 12.13
N ASP A 65 5.42 2.59 13.32
CA ASP A 65 6.74 2.09 13.71
C ASP A 65 6.80 0.55 13.78
N ARG A 66 5.66 -0.13 13.92
CA ARG A 66 5.61 -1.60 13.89
C ARG A 66 5.67 -2.17 12.48
N LEU A 67 5.52 -1.34 11.44
CA LEU A 67 5.67 -1.80 10.07
C LEU A 67 7.11 -2.24 9.79
N PRO A 68 7.29 -3.22 8.87
CA PRO A 68 8.61 -3.69 8.49
C PRO A 68 9.50 -2.55 7.97
N ASP A 69 10.70 -2.46 8.54
CA ASP A 69 11.79 -1.64 8.02
C ASP A 69 12.59 -2.42 6.95
N ALA A 70 11.85 -3.03 6.04
CA ALA A 70 12.38 -3.82 4.92
C ALA A 70 11.50 -3.53 3.70
N PRO A 71 12.05 -3.67 2.48
CA PRO A 71 11.25 -3.55 1.27
C PRO A 71 10.17 -4.64 1.21
N PHE A 72 9.18 -4.45 0.34
CA PHE A 72 8.26 -5.54 0.04
C PHE A 72 9.01 -6.74 -0.49
N ASP A 73 8.66 -7.92 0.02
CA ASP A 73 9.16 -9.16 -0.55
C ASP A 73 8.45 -9.41 -1.89
N THR A 74 9.25 -9.42 -2.97
CA THR A 74 8.80 -9.53 -4.36
C THR A 74 9.07 -10.90 -4.98
N THR A 75 9.60 -11.84 -4.19
CA THR A 75 9.64 -13.26 -4.53
C THR A 75 8.19 -13.79 -4.73
N PRO A 76 7.93 -15.03 -5.23
CA PRO A 76 6.58 -15.44 -5.69
C PRO A 76 5.56 -15.65 -4.54
N VAL A 77 5.55 -14.75 -3.57
CA VAL A 77 4.57 -14.55 -2.52
C VAL A 77 3.67 -13.41 -2.95
N ARG A 78 2.36 -13.67 -3.02
CA ARG A 78 1.41 -12.56 -3.16
C ARG A 78 1.27 -11.88 -1.81
N THR A 79 1.78 -10.66 -1.70
CA THR A 79 1.68 -9.85 -0.47
C THR A 79 0.69 -8.73 -0.67
N GLU A 80 -0.25 -8.59 0.24
CA GLU A 80 -1.21 -7.48 0.28
C GLU A 80 -1.03 -6.74 1.60
N LEU A 81 -0.90 -5.41 1.53
CA LEU A 81 -0.86 -4.53 2.69
C LEU A 81 -1.99 -3.51 2.57
N VAL A 82 -2.90 -3.52 3.53
CA VAL A 82 -3.97 -2.53 3.64
C VAL A 82 -3.66 -1.63 4.82
N VAL A 83 -3.55 -0.33 4.59
CA VAL A 83 -3.33 0.69 5.63
C VAL A 83 -4.57 1.54 5.74
N TYR A 84 -5.10 1.62 6.95
CA TYR A 84 -6.17 2.50 7.34
C TYR A 84 -5.55 3.75 7.93
N SER A 85 -5.97 4.88 7.37
CA SER A 85 -5.68 6.21 7.87
C SER A 85 -6.98 6.84 8.37
N GLU A 86 -6.96 8.06 8.88
CA GLU A 86 -8.19 8.70 9.34
C GLU A 86 -9.16 8.95 8.19
N THR A 87 -8.65 9.33 7.03
CA THR A 87 -9.45 9.79 5.90
C THR A 87 -9.46 8.82 4.71
N HIS A 88 -8.47 7.94 4.60
CA HIS A 88 -8.29 7.04 3.44
C HIS A 88 -7.95 5.60 3.84
N VAL A 89 -8.15 4.70 2.89
CA VAL A 89 -7.60 3.35 2.90
C VAL A 89 -6.63 3.21 1.74
N TYR A 90 -5.40 2.82 2.04
CA TYR A 90 -4.36 2.58 1.06
C TYR A 90 -4.12 1.07 0.97
N ARG A 91 -4.11 0.53 -0.25
CA ARG A 91 -3.88 -0.89 -0.50
C ARG A 91 -2.70 -1.07 -1.43
N TRP A 92 -1.68 -1.79 -0.97
CA TRP A 92 -0.57 -2.26 -1.79
C TRP A 92 -0.74 -3.74 -2.08
N VAL A 93 -0.63 -4.13 -3.34
CA VAL A 93 -0.61 -5.53 -3.77
C VAL A 93 0.71 -5.78 -4.48
N VAL A 94 1.45 -6.76 -3.98
CA VAL A 94 2.74 -7.20 -4.50
C VAL A 94 2.56 -8.57 -5.13
N THR A 95 2.83 -8.67 -6.42
CA THR A 95 2.73 -9.94 -7.16
C THR A 95 3.85 -10.00 -8.18
N GLY A 96 4.71 -11.02 -8.08
CA GLY A 96 5.70 -11.37 -9.12
C GLY A 96 6.58 -10.20 -9.58
N GLY A 97 7.21 -9.48 -8.65
CA GLY A 97 8.07 -8.33 -8.97
C GLY A 97 7.35 -6.99 -9.11
N THR A 98 6.02 -6.96 -9.15
CA THR A 98 5.23 -5.72 -9.30
C THR A 98 4.60 -5.31 -7.98
N VAL A 99 4.66 -4.01 -7.66
CA VAL A 99 3.97 -3.38 -6.52
C VAL A 99 2.92 -2.41 -7.05
N GLU A 100 1.65 -2.69 -6.82
CA GLU A 100 0.52 -1.84 -7.20
C GLU A 100 -0.06 -1.17 -5.96
N ARG A 101 -0.19 0.17 -5.96
CA ARG A 101 -0.83 0.92 -4.87
C ARG A 101 -2.17 1.50 -5.31
N THR A 102 -3.23 1.20 -4.61
CA THR A 102 -4.55 1.85 -4.73
C THR A 102 -4.84 2.71 -3.51
N ARG A 103 -5.38 3.93 -3.72
CA ARG A 103 -5.90 4.80 -2.67
C ARG A 103 -7.42 4.86 -2.80
N LEU A 104 -8.13 4.58 -1.72
CA LEU A 104 -9.59 4.59 -1.63
C LEU A 104 -10.01 5.60 -0.55
N PRO A 105 -11.12 6.33 -0.74
CA PRO A 105 -11.70 7.09 0.36
C PRO A 105 -12.09 6.13 1.48
N ARG A 106 -11.92 6.56 2.74
CA ARG A 106 -12.39 5.77 3.88
C ARG A 106 -13.92 5.87 3.93
N ASP A 107 -14.57 4.99 3.19
CA ASP A 107 -16.03 4.90 3.21
C ASP A 107 -16.49 4.31 4.55
N PRO A 108 -17.27 5.04 5.37
CA PRO A 108 -17.71 4.56 6.67
C PRO A 108 -18.61 3.32 6.58
N ALA A 109 -19.27 3.08 5.43
CA ALA A 109 -20.10 1.89 5.22
C ALA A 109 -19.29 0.63 4.89
N SER A 110 -18.07 0.78 4.35
CA SER A 110 -17.17 -0.34 4.03
C SER A 110 -16.55 -0.98 5.29
N MET A 111 -16.39 -0.22 6.38
CA MET A 111 -15.98 -0.73 7.69
C MET A 111 -17.06 -1.59 8.38
N ALA A 112 -18.34 -1.39 8.05
CA ALA A 112 -19.45 -2.10 8.68
C ALA A 112 -19.62 -3.56 8.19
N ARG A 113 -18.92 -3.96 7.11
CA ARG A 113 -19.04 -5.30 6.52
C ARG A 113 -17.95 -6.28 6.93
N GLU A 114 -16.94 -5.86 7.70
CA GLU A 114 -15.86 -6.73 8.17
C GLU A 114 -15.83 -6.90 9.71
N GLN A 115 -16.99 -6.76 10.37
CA GLN A 115 -17.18 -7.15 11.78
C GLN A 115 -17.91 -8.48 11.92
#